data_AF-A0A933ZDI3-F1
#
_entry.id   AF-A0A933ZDI3-F1
#
_cell.length_a   1.000
_cell.length_b   1.000
_cell.length_c   1.000
_cell.angle_alpha   90.00
_cell.angle_beta   90.00
_cell.angle_gamma   90.00
#
_symmetry.space_group_name_H-M   'P 1'
#
loop_
_entity.id
_entity.type
_entity.pdbx_description
1 polymer ?
#
loop_
_entity_poly.entity_id
_entity_poly.type
_entity_poly.pdbx_seq_one_letter_code
_entity_poly.pdbx_strand_id
1 'polypeptide(L)'
;MGRGLALAALCAIGACAVNFDEYVGPPEQLGKKDGATGGSTPDGPDGDLDSFSDASGCMPKTCAQLGATCGSAPDGCGWITACGDCKSGETCGGGGPNQCGTGSCVAKTCAQLGASCGYVSDTCGLAIDCGECPAGQACGAGGVDNQCECECKRSHASTTCSGNVCTIQSCEAGWDDCDGDEANGCEADLAVDESHCGSCPNACTGDACNSAGCSSGSCTQNPLPDGTGCGANHVCQGGSCVSCGGNGQACCAGGCNAGLECDASVCEPCGGESQPCCAGNGCDAGLGCLFGKCVCGVGGFPCCGGSGCLSPTVCQGGTCVDCTPKRQPCSAQTCCSPYVCGTTSLGKICCGNWGASCVDSKECCGSGWCCDVGGGDKRCRNQNCT
;
A
#
# COMPACT_ATOMS: atom_id res chain seq x y z
N MET A 1 8.59 -40.17 67.46
CA MET A 1 7.60 -41.12 66.90
C MET A 1 7.55 -40.85 65.41
N GLY A 2 7.93 -41.69 64.47
CA GLY A 2 8.36 -43.08 64.48
C GLY A 2 8.22 -43.57 63.04
N ARG A 3 9.32 -44.12 62.49
CA ARG A 3 9.37 -45.19 61.48
C ARG A 3 8.92 -44.81 60.05
N GLY A 4 9.59 -45.21 58.98
CA GLY A 4 10.69 -46.15 58.82
C GLY A 4 11.02 -46.33 57.34
N LEU A 5 12.30 -46.60 57.08
CA LEU A 5 12.87 -47.10 55.83
C LEU A 5 12.19 -48.38 55.33
N ALA A 6 12.19 -48.58 54.00
CA ALA A 6 12.67 -49.80 53.34
C ALA A 6 12.87 -49.54 51.83
N LEU A 7 14.12 -49.50 51.37
CA LEU A 7 14.79 -50.49 50.50
C LEU A 7 14.28 -50.46 49.04
N ALA A 8 15.03 -49.91 48.07
CA ALA A 8 16.34 -50.33 47.51
C ALA A 8 16.29 -51.63 46.71
N ALA A 9 16.62 -51.53 45.41
CA ALA A 9 17.34 -52.55 44.63
C ALA A 9 17.56 -52.02 43.18
N LEU A 10 18.80 -51.64 42.82
CA LEU A 10 19.77 -52.40 42.00
C LEU A 10 19.67 -51.98 40.51
N CYS A 11 20.73 -51.76 39.72
CA CYS A 11 22.14 -52.19 39.81
C CYS A 11 23.02 -51.42 38.79
N ALA A 12 24.32 -51.28 39.12
CA ALA A 12 25.55 -51.32 38.29
C ALA A 12 25.62 -50.48 36.98
N ILE A 13 26.50 -49.49 36.87
CA ILE A 13 27.97 -49.59 36.61
C ILE A 13 28.30 -50.63 35.53
N GLY A 14 28.38 -50.18 34.28
CA GLY A 14 28.88 -50.93 33.14
C GLY A 14 29.23 -49.98 32.00
N ALA A 15 30.50 -50.01 31.60
CA ALA A 15 31.14 -49.20 30.58
C ALA A 15 30.30 -48.93 29.31
N CYS A 16 30.29 -47.67 28.87
CA CYS A 16 30.23 -47.35 27.45
C CYS A 16 31.42 -46.44 27.13
N ALA A 17 32.46 -47.05 26.56
CA ALA A 17 33.53 -46.33 25.91
C ALA A 17 32.95 -45.54 24.74
N VAL A 18 33.23 -44.24 24.67
CA VAL A 18 33.18 -43.50 23.41
C VAL A 18 34.62 -43.28 22.98
N ASN A 19 34.93 -43.79 21.79
CA ASN A 19 36.22 -43.69 21.12
C ASN A 19 36.67 -42.23 21.08
N PHE A 20 37.90 -42.00 21.54
CA PHE A 20 38.67 -40.80 21.26
C PHE A 20 39.66 -41.17 20.15
N ASP A 21 39.18 -41.15 18.90
CA ASP A 21 40.04 -41.08 17.73
C ASP A 21 39.94 -39.66 17.17
N GLU A 22 40.99 -38.90 17.45
CA GLU A 22 41.68 -37.98 16.55
C GLU A 22 40.82 -37.04 15.67
N TYR A 23 40.49 -35.86 16.21
CA TYR A 23 40.19 -34.67 15.41
C TYR A 23 41.26 -33.61 15.69
N VAL A 24 42.29 -33.58 14.83
CA VAL A 24 43.27 -32.49 14.77
C VAL A 24 42.64 -31.34 13.99
N GLY A 25 42.01 -30.41 14.71
CA GLY A 25 41.57 -29.11 14.19
C GLY A 25 42.64 -28.03 14.41
N PRO A 26 42.75 -27.01 13.53
CA PRO A 26 43.79 -25.98 13.59
C PRO A 26 43.66 -25.06 14.83
N PRO A 27 44.75 -24.39 15.25
CA PRO A 27 44.83 -23.66 16.50
C PRO A 27 43.93 -22.40 16.52
N GLU A 28 43.46 -22.11 17.73
CA GLU A 28 42.59 -21.01 18.12
C GLU A 28 43.08 -19.65 17.61
N GLN A 29 42.15 -18.87 17.05
CA GLN A 29 42.33 -17.46 16.72
C GLN A 29 42.46 -16.66 18.03
N LEU A 30 43.65 -16.19 18.35
CA LEU A 30 43.88 -15.14 19.34
C LEU A 30 43.34 -13.81 18.76
N GLY A 31 42.37 -13.17 19.40
CA GLY A 31 42.15 -11.73 19.16
C GLY A 31 40.73 -11.15 19.22
N LYS A 32 39.73 -11.81 19.83
CA LYS A 32 38.47 -11.10 20.13
C LYS A 32 38.62 -10.26 21.39
N LYS A 33 38.60 -8.92 21.25
CA LYS A 33 38.23 -8.01 22.34
C LYS A 33 36.91 -7.36 21.98
N ASP A 34 35.86 -7.81 22.64
CA ASP A 34 34.53 -7.21 22.61
C ASP A 34 34.59 -5.82 23.24
N GLY A 35 34.55 -4.79 22.38
CA GLY A 35 34.56 -3.38 22.78
C GLY A 35 33.56 -2.56 21.96
N ALA A 36 32.32 -3.03 21.84
CA ALA A 36 31.22 -2.24 21.28
C ALA A 36 29.94 -2.48 22.09
N THR A 37 29.76 -1.69 23.16
CA THR A 37 28.44 -1.50 23.77
C THR A 37 27.77 -0.32 23.07
N GLY A 38 26.83 -0.62 22.18
CA GLY A 38 25.96 0.36 21.55
C GLY A 38 24.92 -0.37 20.72
N GLY A 39 23.73 -0.56 21.29
CA GLY A 39 22.63 -1.29 20.66
C GLY A 39 21.88 -0.44 19.65
N SER A 40 21.53 -1.06 18.53
CA SER A 40 20.27 -0.82 17.82
C SER A 40 20.02 -2.01 16.91
N THR A 41 18.83 -2.59 17.03
CA THR A 41 18.27 -3.67 16.20
C THR A 41 18.21 -3.29 14.73
N PRO A 42 18.14 -4.28 13.84
CA PRO A 42 17.11 -4.24 12.81
C PRO A 42 16.22 -5.49 12.87
N ASP A 43 14.94 -5.26 13.15
CA ASP A 43 13.89 -6.19 12.75
C ASP A 43 13.84 -6.26 11.22
N GLY A 44 14.06 -7.44 10.65
CA GLY A 44 13.88 -7.72 9.23
C GLY A 44 14.45 -9.08 8.83
N PRO A 45 13.62 -10.03 8.34
CA PRO A 45 14.09 -11.34 7.90
C PRO A 45 14.46 -11.28 6.41
N ASP A 46 15.69 -11.67 6.06
CA ASP A 46 16.03 -12.58 4.96
C ASP A 46 17.51 -12.46 4.56
N GLY A 47 18.24 -13.57 4.67
CA GLY A 47 19.29 -13.97 3.72
C GLY A 47 20.73 -13.53 3.98
N ASP A 48 21.50 -14.40 4.65
CA ASP A 48 22.96 -14.43 4.69
C ASP A 48 23.64 -14.29 3.31
N LEU A 49 24.82 -13.66 3.27
CA LEU A 49 26.09 -14.20 2.75
C LEU A 49 27.25 -13.18 2.94
N ASP A 50 28.08 -13.43 3.96
CA ASP A 50 29.52 -13.12 4.08
C ASP A 50 30.07 -11.75 3.62
N SER A 51 29.70 -10.67 4.32
CA SER A 51 30.58 -9.50 4.41
C SER A 51 30.87 -9.20 5.88
N PHE A 52 32.11 -9.46 6.30
CA PHE A 52 32.70 -8.95 7.54
C PHE A 52 32.95 -7.44 7.41
N SER A 53 31.94 -6.70 6.99
CA SER A 53 31.89 -5.26 7.20
C SER A 53 31.50 -5.06 8.65
N ASP A 54 32.48 -4.74 9.49
CA ASP A 54 32.21 -4.10 10.77
C ASP A 54 31.27 -2.90 10.53
N ALA A 55 30.47 -2.54 11.55
CA ALA A 55 29.45 -1.48 11.49
C ALA A 55 29.96 -0.10 11.01
N SER A 56 31.29 0.04 10.85
CA SER A 56 32.01 1.20 10.31
C SER A 56 32.29 1.15 8.80
N GLY A 57 31.94 0.08 8.09
CA GLY A 57 32.20 -0.08 6.64
C GLY A 57 33.68 -0.27 6.28
N CYS A 58 34.53 -0.66 7.23
CA CYS A 58 35.94 -0.95 6.98
C CYS A 58 36.09 -2.27 6.23
N MET A 59 36.76 -2.25 5.08
CA MET A 59 37.04 -3.47 4.30
C MET A 59 38.47 -3.96 4.58
N PRO A 60 38.65 -5.14 5.20
CA PRO A 60 39.94 -5.62 5.66
C PRO A 60 40.91 -5.89 4.49
N LYS A 61 42.16 -5.45 4.61
CA LYS A 61 43.18 -5.66 3.57
C LYS A 61 43.75 -7.08 3.63
N THR A 62 43.86 -7.70 2.46
CA THR A 62 44.54 -8.98 2.27
C THR A 62 46.06 -8.83 2.35
N CYS A 63 46.77 -9.92 2.60
CA CYS A 63 48.23 -9.97 2.58
C CYS A 63 48.85 -9.39 1.29
N ALA A 64 48.23 -9.64 0.14
CA ALA A 64 48.66 -9.08 -1.14
C ALA A 64 48.54 -7.56 -1.19
N GLN A 65 47.45 -7.00 -0.65
CA GLN A 65 47.23 -5.55 -0.57
C GLN A 65 48.16 -4.86 0.45
N LEU A 66 48.56 -5.59 1.49
CA LEU A 66 49.52 -5.14 2.49
C LEU A 66 50.99 -5.29 2.02
N GLY A 67 51.24 -5.98 0.90
CA GLY A 67 52.59 -6.32 0.45
C GLY A 67 53.32 -7.29 1.38
N ALA A 68 52.58 -8.03 2.21
CA ALA A 68 53.08 -9.02 3.15
C ALA A 68 53.08 -10.41 2.50
N THR A 69 54.24 -11.06 2.49
CA THR A 69 54.42 -12.45 2.00
C THR A 69 54.69 -13.44 3.11
N CYS A 70 54.76 -12.97 4.36
CA CYS A 70 54.93 -13.82 5.53
C CYS A 70 54.47 -13.16 6.83
N GLY A 71 54.30 -13.98 7.86
CA GLY A 71 54.00 -13.58 9.22
C GLY A 71 52.58 -13.04 9.39
N SER A 72 52.34 -12.41 10.53
CA SER A 72 51.10 -11.74 10.89
C SER A 72 51.18 -10.26 10.53
N ALA A 73 50.17 -9.74 9.83
CA ALA A 73 50.09 -8.33 9.46
C ALA A 73 48.71 -7.76 9.85
N PRO A 74 48.64 -6.54 10.41
CA PRO A 74 47.37 -5.88 10.66
C PRO A 74 46.67 -5.53 9.34
N ASP A 75 45.38 -5.81 9.25
CA ASP A 75 44.59 -5.60 8.03
C ASP A 75 44.10 -4.16 7.82
N GLY A 76 44.34 -3.31 8.81
CA GLY A 76 43.92 -1.91 8.83
C GLY A 76 42.48 -1.68 9.33
N CYS A 77 41.75 -2.74 9.68
CA CYS A 77 40.42 -2.68 10.30
C CYS A 77 40.44 -3.17 11.77
N GLY A 78 41.63 -3.30 12.36
CA GLY A 78 41.81 -3.77 13.73
C GLY A 78 42.01 -5.28 13.86
N TRP A 79 42.02 -6.03 12.76
CA TRP A 79 42.26 -7.47 12.76
C TRP A 79 43.68 -7.80 12.29
N ILE A 80 44.09 -9.04 12.53
CA ILE A 80 45.39 -9.58 12.12
C ILE A 80 45.16 -10.64 11.04
N THR A 81 45.76 -10.45 9.87
CA THR A 81 45.79 -11.46 8.81
C THR A 81 47.09 -12.25 8.83
N ALA A 82 47.01 -13.56 8.61
CA ALA A 82 48.17 -14.45 8.49
C ALA A 82 48.61 -14.56 7.03
N CYS A 83 49.86 -14.21 6.75
CA CYS A 83 50.42 -14.11 5.39
C CYS A 83 51.37 -15.24 5.01
N GLY A 84 51.33 -16.35 5.76
CA GLY A 84 52.10 -17.56 5.51
C GLY A 84 53.50 -17.54 6.11
N ASP A 85 54.24 -18.62 5.86
CA ASP A 85 55.59 -18.82 6.38
C ASP A 85 56.65 -18.75 5.28
N CYS A 86 57.87 -18.36 5.65
CA CYS A 86 58.99 -18.33 4.73
C CYS A 86 59.57 -19.72 4.45
N LYS A 87 60.21 -19.86 3.28
CA LYS A 87 60.89 -21.10 2.92
C LYS A 87 62.10 -21.31 3.83
N SER A 88 62.56 -22.57 3.91
CA SER A 88 63.73 -22.92 4.70
C SER A 88 64.96 -22.09 4.31
N GLY A 89 65.57 -21.42 5.30
CA GLY A 89 66.71 -20.51 5.11
C GLY A 89 66.35 -19.02 4.99
N GLU A 90 65.07 -18.67 4.98
CA GLU A 90 64.59 -17.28 4.98
C GLU A 90 63.97 -16.90 6.33
N THR A 91 64.06 -15.62 6.69
CA THR A 91 63.42 -15.03 7.87
C THR A 91 62.37 -14.03 7.42
N CYS A 92 61.21 -14.02 8.08
CA CYS A 92 60.20 -13.01 7.80
C CYS A 92 60.71 -11.63 8.24
N GLY A 93 60.59 -10.63 7.35
CA GLY A 93 61.24 -9.33 7.53
C GLY A 93 62.65 -9.24 6.94
N GLY A 94 63.25 -10.37 6.56
CA GLY A 94 64.60 -10.44 5.98
C GLY A 94 64.70 -9.91 4.55
N GLY A 95 63.57 -9.80 3.84
CA GLY A 95 63.44 -9.18 2.51
C GLY A 95 62.88 -7.76 2.52
N GLY A 96 62.55 -7.23 3.70
CA GLY A 96 61.71 -6.04 3.90
C GLY A 96 60.53 -6.35 4.83
N PRO A 97 59.78 -5.35 5.31
CA PRO A 97 58.70 -5.56 6.28
C PRO A 97 57.71 -6.64 5.83
N ASN A 98 57.54 -7.68 6.65
CA ASN A 98 56.69 -8.85 6.34
C ASN A 98 57.00 -9.54 5.00
N GLN A 99 58.26 -9.47 4.55
CA GLN A 99 58.73 -10.15 3.35
C GLN A 99 59.82 -11.17 3.68
N CYS A 100 59.71 -12.35 3.09
CA CYS A 100 60.73 -13.39 3.21
C CYS A 100 62.04 -12.96 2.54
N GLY A 101 63.15 -13.19 3.22
CA GLY A 101 64.48 -13.03 2.66
C GLY A 101 65.55 -13.63 3.57
N THR A 102 66.78 -13.70 3.08
CA THR A 102 67.93 -14.27 3.82
C THR A 102 68.56 -13.27 4.81
N GLY A 103 68.07 -12.03 4.85
CA GLY A 103 68.50 -11.01 5.80
C GLY A 103 68.07 -11.34 7.24
N SER A 104 68.80 -10.77 8.20
CA SER A 104 68.38 -10.77 9.61
C SER A 104 67.29 -9.74 9.83
N CYS A 105 66.31 -10.05 10.68
CA CYS A 105 65.28 -9.10 11.07
C CYS A 105 65.42 -8.69 12.52
N VAL A 106 65.25 -7.39 12.78
CA VAL A 106 65.22 -6.82 14.13
C VAL A 106 63.83 -6.27 14.37
N ALA A 107 63.08 -6.95 15.24
CA ALA A 107 61.71 -6.59 15.58
C ALA A 107 61.64 -5.17 16.16
N LYS A 108 60.70 -4.38 15.66
CA LYS A 108 60.44 -3.04 16.17
C LYS A 108 59.37 -3.08 17.25
N THR A 109 59.50 -2.20 18.25
CA THR A 109 58.48 -1.98 19.28
C THR A 109 57.45 -0.94 18.83
N CYS A 110 56.31 -0.88 19.51
CA CYS A 110 55.29 0.17 19.32
C CYS A 110 55.89 1.58 19.32
N ALA A 111 56.75 1.88 20.29
CA ALA A 111 57.42 3.19 20.40
C ALA A 111 58.33 3.49 19.19
N GLN A 112 59.02 2.47 18.64
CA GLN A 112 59.87 2.64 17.46
C GLN A 112 59.07 2.80 16.16
N LEU A 113 57.84 2.31 16.14
CA LEU A 113 56.87 2.47 15.05
C LEU A 113 56.02 3.73 15.21
N GLY A 114 56.14 4.41 16.36
CA GLY A 114 55.32 5.55 16.71
C GLY A 114 53.87 5.19 17.01
N ALA A 115 53.53 3.92 17.24
CA ALA A 115 52.16 3.49 17.52
C ALA A 115 51.83 3.62 19.01
N SER A 116 50.69 4.26 19.30
CA SER A 116 50.16 4.48 20.65
C SER A 116 48.98 3.55 20.98
N CYS A 117 48.43 2.86 19.98
CA CYS A 117 47.30 1.92 20.13
C CYS A 117 47.24 0.95 18.96
N GLY A 118 46.37 -0.06 19.08
CA GLY A 118 46.01 -0.96 17.99
C GLY A 118 47.10 -1.96 17.65
N TYR A 119 46.88 -2.72 16.58
CA TYR A 119 47.82 -3.72 16.10
C TYR A 119 48.72 -3.14 15.00
N VAL A 120 50.03 -3.26 15.20
CA VAL A 120 51.04 -2.91 14.20
C VAL A 120 51.96 -4.08 13.91
N SER A 121 52.58 -4.12 12.73
CA SER A 121 53.62 -5.11 12.44
C SER A 121 54.95 -4.67 13.04
N ASP A 122 55.65 -5.58 13.72
CA ASP A 122 57.05 -5.40 14.17
C ASP A 122 58.05 -5.39 13.02
N THR A 123 57.57 -5.50 11.77
CA THR A 123 58.30 -5.62 10.50
C THR A 123 59.04 -6.95 10.29
N CYS A 124 59.05 -7.83 11.30
CA CYS A 124 59.66 -9.17 11.27
C CYS A 124 58.64 -10.31 11.22
N GLY A 125 57.37 -10.00 11.01
CA GLY A 125 56.30 -10.98 10.85
C GLY A 125 55.46 -11.21 12.09
N LEU A 126 55.62 -10.40 13.14
CA LEU A 126 54.73 -10.42 14.30
C LEU A 126 53.82 -9.18 14.29
N ALA A 127 52.53 -9.39 14.50
CA ALA A 127 51.60 -8.32 14.84
C ALA A 127 51.68 -8.08 16.36
N ILE A 128 52.06 -6.88 16.76
CA ILE A 128 52.19 -6.46 18.16
C ILE A 128 51.00 -5.58 18.55
N ASP A 129 50.49 -5.80 19.76
CA ASP A 129 49.41 -5.01 20.38
C ASP A 129 50.03 -3.79 21.10
N CYS A 130 49.73 -2.59 20.63
CA CYS A 130 50.20 -1.33 21.22
C CYS A 130 49.24 -0.73 22.25
N GLY A 131 48.19 -1.47 22.61
CA GLY A 131 47.23 -1.11 23.65
C GLY A 131 45.95 -0.49 23.11
N GLU A 132 45.05 -0.20 24.04
CA GLU A 132 43.78 0.47 23.78
C GLU A 132 43.88 1.96 24.10
N CYS A 133 43.00 2.74 23.47
CA CYS A 133 42.91 4.16 23.75
C CYS A 133 42.16 4.44 25.06
N PRO A 134 42.53 5.51 25.78
CA PRO A 134 41.73 6.04 26.88
C PRO A 134 40.26 6.27 26.48
N ALA A 135 39.37 6.29 27.46
CA ALA A 135 37.94 6.55 27.24
C ALA A 135 37.72 7.86 26.44
N GLY A 136 36.85 7.80 25.42
CA GLY A 136 36.55 8.92 24.53
C GLY A 136 37.50 9.07 23.33
N GLN A 137 38.40 8.11 23.11
CA GLN A 137 39.31 8.07 21.97
C GLN A 137 39.18 6.73 21.24
N ALA A 138 39.42 6.73 19.93
CA ALA A 138 39.61 5.52 19.16
C ALA A 138 40.90 5.55 18.36
N CYS A 139 41.39 4.36 18.05
CA CYS A 139 42.66 4.18 17.39
C CYS A 139 42.55 4.56 15.91
N GLY A 140 43.26 5.61 15.49
CA GLY A 140 43.23 6.12 14.11
C GLY A 140 42.13 7.14 13.81
N ALA A 141 41.35 7.57 14.81
CA ALA A 141 40.11 8.33 14.59
C ALA A 141 40.28 9.73 13.97
N GLY A 142 41.42 10.41 14.15
CA GLY A 142 41.70 11.72 13.56
C GLY A 142 42.55 11.64 12.28
N GLY A 143 42.60 10.46 11.65
CA GLY A 143 43.27 10.25 10.36
C GLY A 143 44.77 9.97 10.47
N VAL A 144 45.30 9.77 11.69
CA VAL A 144 46.67 9.29 11.90
C VAL A 144 46.64 7.84 12.42
N ASP A 145 47.07 6.90 11.58
CA ASP A 145 47.09 5.47 11.89
C ASP A 145 47.78 5.19 13.24
N ASN A 146 47.15 4.33 14.05
CA ASN A 146 47.68 3.85 15.34
C ASN A 146 47.96 4.94 16.38
N GLN A 147 47.29 6.09 16.28
CA GLN A 147 47.23 7.11 17.33
C GLN A 147 45.88 7.13 18.03
N CYS A 148 45.90 7.42 19.33
CA CYS A 148 44.68 7.67 20.07
C CYS A 148 44.21 9.10 19.88
N GLU A 149 43.11 9.24 19.15
CA GLU A 149 42.50 10.53 18.84
C GLU A 149 41.00 10.42 19.12
N CYS A 150 40.29 11.55 19.28
CA CYS A 150 38.85 11.47 19.53
C CYS A 150 38.12 10.87 18.34
N GLU A 151 37.36 9.81 18.60
CA GLU A 151 36.31 9.39 17.69
C GLU A 151 35.10 10.28 17.89
N CYS A 152 35.09 11.34 17.12
CA CYS A 152 34.09 12.37 17.17
C CYS A 152 33.30 12.31 15.86
N LYS A 153 32.41 11.32 15.69
CA LYS A 153 31.44 11.26 14.60
C LYS A 153 30.06 11.07 15.19
N ARG A 154 29.17 12.03 14.97
CA ARG A 154 27.76 11.97 15.38
C ARG A 154 26.89 11.99 14.13
N SER A 155 25.71 11.38 14.21
CA SER A 155 24.76 11.36 13.10
C SER A 155 24.31 12.78 12.78
N HIS A 156 24.40 13.16 11.49
CA HIS A 156 23.95 14.45 10.96
C HIS A 156 24.50 15.69 11.69
N ALA A 157 25.72 15.60 12.21
CA ALA A 157 26.33 16.67 13.00
C ALA A 157 27.81 16.87 12.66
N SER A 158 28.20 18.15 12.60
CA SER A 158 29.60 18.56 12.71
C SER A 158 29.99 18.57 14.19
N THR A 159 31.08 17.89 14.50
CA THR A 159 31.54 17.68 15.87
C THR A 159 32.91 18.28 16.08
N THR A 160 33.20 18.70 17.31
CA THR A 160 34.53 19.13 17.72
C THR A 160 35.00 18.34 18.93
N CYS A 161 36.30 18.06 18.97
CA CYS A 161 36.94 17.45 20.13
C CYS A 161 37.62 18.53 20.96
N SER A 162 37.21 18.64 22.22
CA SER A 162 37.95 19.44 23.20
C SER A 162 38.17 18.62 24.47
N GLY A 163 39.43 18.39 24.82
CA GLY A 163 39.80 17.66 26.04
C GLY A 163 39.28 16.21 26.09
N ASN A 164 39.28 15.50 24.96
CA ASN A 164 38.73 14.14 24.80
C ASN A 164 37.21 14.02 25.00
N VAL A 165 36.50 15.14 25.00
CA VAL A 165 35.03 15.18 24.98
C VAL A 165 34.58 15.51 23.55
N CYS A 166 33.70 14.67 23.02
CA CYS A 166 33.05 14.88 21.73
C CYS A 166 31.81 15.74 21.92
N THR A 167 31.85 16.97 21.40
CA THR A 167 30.72 17.91 21.45
C THR A 167 30.18 18.19 20.05
N ILE A 168 28.87 18.40 19.94
CA ILE A 168 28.26 18.83 18.68
C ILE A 168 28.60 20.30 18.48
N GLN A 169 29.28 20.62 17.38
CA GLN A 169 29.57 22.00 17.01
C GLN A 169 28.37 22.64 16.30
N SER A 170 27.74 21.89 15.39
CA SER A 170 26.52 22.29 14.69
C SER A 170 25.90 21.10 13.95
N CYS A 171 24.58 21.06 13.85
CA CYS A 171 23.88 20.11 12.99
C CYS A 171 24.14 20.39 11.50
N GLU A 172 24.06 19.34 10.69
CA GLU A 172 24.00 19.46 9.23
C GLU A 172 22.76 20.27 8.80
N ALA A 173 22.82 20.90 7.64
CA ALA A 173 21.72 21.73 7.17
C ALA A 173 20.43 20.89 7.02
N GLY A 174 19.36 21.32 7.68
CA GLY A 174 18.07 20.61 7.70
C GLY A 174 17.89 19.65 8.87
N TRP A 175 18.92 19.48 9.72
CA TRP A 175 18.87 18.66 10.93
C TRP A 175 18.93 19.50 12.20
N ASP A 176 18.37 18.99 13.28
CA ASP A 176 18.38 19.62 14.61
C ASP A 176 18.50 18.58 15.71
N ASP A 177 18.98 19.03 16.88
CA ASP A 177 19.10 18.24 18.12
C ASP A 177 17.93 18.63 19.04
N CYS A 178 16.92 17.76 19.11
CA CYS A 178 15.64 18.05 19.73
C CYS A 178 15.53 17.52 21.16
N ASP A 179 16.30 16.50 21.52
CA ASP A 179 16.38 15.99 22.90
C ASP A 179 17.57 16.53 23.70
N GLY A 180 18.55 17.16 23.04
CA GLY A 180 19.76 17.71 23.63
C GLY A 180 20.81 16.65 23.98
N ASP A 181 20.62 15.41 23.53
CA ASP A 181 21.53 14.30 23.80
C ASP A 181 22.59 14.19 22.71
N GLU A 182 23.73 14.84 22.96
CA GLU A 182 24.88 14.76 22.06
C GLU A 182 25.28 13.31 21.72
N ALA A 183 24.92 12.31 22.56
CA ALA A 183 25.07 10.88 22.31
C ALA A 183 24.61 10.46 20.91
N ASN A 184 23.40 10.87 20.52
CA ASN A 184 22.70 10.35 19.35
C ASN A 184 22.82 11.27 18.11
N GLY A 185 23.25 12.52 18.27
CA GLY A 185 23.56 13.44 17.18
C GLY A 185 22.50 14.50 16.96
N CYS A 186 22.24 14.86 15.71
CA CYS A 186 21.09 15.69 15.33
C CYS A 186 20.09 14.77 14.64
N GLU A 187 19.08 14.36 15.38
CA GLU A 187 18.23 13.22 15.11
C GLU A 187 16.98 13.56 14.31
N ALA A 188 16.62 14.84 14.23
CA ALA A 188 15.41 15.31 13.56
C ALA A 188 15.70 15.88 12.17
N ASP A 189 15.17 15.25 11.11
CA ASP A 189 15.12 15.84 9.77
C ASP A 189 13.98 16.85 9.71
N LEU A 190 14.30 18.13 9.90
CA LEU A 190 13.33 19.23 9.92
C LEU A 190 12.57 19.38 8.60
N ALA A 191 13.00 18.76 7.49
CA ALA A 191 12.31 18.89 6.22
C ALA A 191 11.11 17.95 6.08
N VAL A 192 11.11 16.83 6.79
CA VAL A 192 10.14 15.73 6.60
C VAL A 192 9.63 15.10 7.90
N ASP A 193 10.28 15.35 9.03
CA ASP A 193 9.78 14.86 10.32
C ASP A 193 8.53 15.62 10.73
N GLU A 194 7.41 14.90 10.83
CA GLU A 194 6.11 15.43 11.24
C GLU A 194 6.11 15.92 12.70
N SER A 195 6.99 15.40 13.55
CA SER A 195 7.09 15.78 14.98
C SER A 195 7.97 17.01 15.20
N HIS A 196 8.84 17.35 14.24
CA HIS A 196 9.87 18.39 14.36
C HIS A 196 9.94 19.26 13.10
N CYS A 197 8.82 19.51 12.44
CA CYS A 197 8.80 20.07 11.09
C CYS A 197 9.28 21.54 11.06
N GLY A 198 10.43 21.80 10.45
CA GLY A 198 11.05 23.14 10.38
C GLY A 198 11.69 23.63 11.68
N SER A 199 11.37 23.02 12.82
CA SER A 199 12.03 23.22 14.12
C SER A 199 11.58 22.15 15.12
N CYS A 200 12.41 21.80 16.10
CA CYS A 200 12.09 20.79 17.12
C CYS A 200 10.70 20.91 17.78
N PRO A 201 10.25 22.06 18.30
CA PRO A 201 8.95 22.11 18.98
C PRO A 201 7.75 22.13 18.02
N ASN A 202 7.95 22.02 16.71
CA ASN A 202 6.89 22.19 15.71
C ASN A 202 6.35 20.85 15.20
N ALA A 203 5.60 20.17 16.05
CA ALA A 203 4.83 19.01 15.66
C ALA A 203 3.62 19.42 14.80
N CYS A 204 3.50 18.83 13.62
CA CYS A 204 2.37 19.03 12.73
C CYS A 204 1.15 18.28 13.24
N THR A 205 0.00 18.95 13.24
CA THR A 205 -1.28 18.33 13.59
C THR A 205 -2.17 18.24 12.35
N GLY A 206 -2.73 17.05 12.14
CA GLY A 206 -3.84 16.87 11.21
C GLY A 206 -5.14 17.43 11.77
N ASP A 207 -6.21 17.27 11.00
CA ASP A 207 -7.58 17.52 11.44
C ASP A 207 -8.46 16.28 11.19
N ALA A 208 -9.78 16.42 11.28
CA ALA A 208 -10.68 15.31 11.01
C ALA A 208 -10.66 14.85 9.54
N CYS A 209 -10.13 15.68 8.63
CA CYS A 209 -10.17 15.49 7.19
C CYS A 209 -8.81 15.12 6.58
N ASN A 210 -7.72 15.44 7.27
CA ASN A 210 -6.37 15.41 6.74
C ASN A 210 -5.43 14.83 7.80
N SER A 211 -4.50 13.98 7.37
CA SER A 211 -3.38 13.62 8.21
C SER A 211 -2.38 14.77 8.28
N ALA A 212 -1.63 14.83 9.38
CA ALA A 212 -0.44 15.66 9.44
C ALA A 212 0.54 15.25 8.32
N GLY A 213 1.35 16.21 7.88
CA GLY A 213 2.47 15.98 7.00
C GLY A 213 3.50 17.09 7.18
N CYS A 214 4.76 16.78 6.88
CA CYS A 214 5.83 17.77 6.81
C CYS A 214 6.43 17.78 5.41
N SER A 215 6.51 18.95 4.79
CA SER A 215 7.17 19.10 3.50
C SER A 215 7.98 20.38 3.47
N SER A 216 9.29 20.23 3.22
CA SER A 216 10.23 21.34 3.14
C SER A 216 10.21 22.22 4.41
N GLY A 217 10.06 21.59 5.58
CA GLY A 217 10.03 22.27 6.88
C GLY A 217 8.78 23.10 7.14
N SER A 218 7.69 22.79 6.43
CA SER A 218 6.37 23.39 6.68
C SER A 218 5.32 22.29 6.85
N CYS A 219 4.46 22.47 7.85
CA CYS A 219 3.33 21.56 8.05
C CYS A 219 2.36 21.64 6.88
N THR A 220 2.04 20.47 6.34
CA THR A 220 1.04 20.29 5.30
C THR A 220 -0.12 19.47 5.84
N GLN A 221 -1.28 19.67 5.24
CA GLN A 221 -2.45 18.82 5.45
C GLN A 221 -2.51 17.86 4.27
N ASN A 222 -2.37 16.57 4.55
CA ASN A 222 -2.42 15.54 3.52
C ASN A 222 -3.84 14.92 3.52
N PRO A 223 -4.60 15.03 2.41
CA PRO A 223 -5.92 14.44 2.32
C PRO A 223 -5.85 12.92 2.54
N LEU A 224 -6.66 12.43 3.46
CA LEU A 224 -6.80 11.01 3.74
C LEU A 224 -7.38 10.25 2.51
N PRO A 225 -7.17 8.92 2.39
CA PRO A 225 -7.37 8.14 1.15
C PRO A 225 -8.81 8.07 0.60
N ASP A 226 -9.82 8.58 1.32
CA ASP A 226 -11.20 8.73 0.81
C ASP A 226 -11.46 10.09 0.13
N GLY A 227 -10.43 10.93 -0.01
CA GLY A 227 -10.47 12.25 -0.65
C GLY A 227 -10.96 13.39 0.26
N THR A 228 -11.44 13.10 1.47
CA THR A 228 -11.93 14.13 2.43
C THR A 228 -11.59 13.87 3.90
N GLY A 229 -11.01 12.71 4.21
CA GLY A 229 -10.76 12.15 5.55
C GLY A 229 -11.95 11.78 6.40
N CYS A 230 -13.15 11.93 5.85
CA CYS A 230 -14.36 11.88 6.65
C CYS A 230 -15.16 10.57 6.51
N GLY A 231 -14.63 9.58 5.80
CA GLY A 231 -15.30 8.32 5.49
C GLY A 231 -16.41 8.48 4.45
N ALA A 232 -17.18 7.40 4.25
CA ALA A 232 -18.31 7.41 3.33
C ALA A 232 -19.41 8.37 3.81
N ASN A 233 -20.05 9.08 2.86
CA ASN A 233 -21.15 10.02 3.09
C ASN A 233 -20.81 11.24 3.96
N HIS A 234 -19.55 11.63 4.02
CA HIS A 234 -19.14 12.90 4.62
C HIS A 234 -18.18 13.64 3.69
N VAL A 235 -18.15 14.97 3.83
CA VAL A 235 -17.24 15.85 3.11
C VAL A 235 -16.54 16.76 4.11
N CYS A 236 -15.31 17.17 3.80
CA CYS A 236 -14.60 18.13 4.62
C CYS A 236 -15.12 19.54 4.38
N GLN A 237 -15.63 20.19 5.43
CA GLN A 237 -15.96 21.61 5.42
C GLN A 237 -15.35 22.27 6.65
N GLY A 238 -14.34 23.11 6.44
CA GLY A 238 -13.68 23.86 7.52
C GLY A 238 -12.97 22.97 8.55
N GLY A 239 -12.33 21.88 8.12
CA GLY A 239 -11.61 20.93 9.00
C GLY A 239 -12.52 20.01 9.81
N SER A 240 -13.83 20.01 9.53
CA SER A 240 -14.82 19.13 10.16
C SER A 240 -15.52 18.26 9.13
N CYS A 241 -15.84 17.04 9.54
CA CYS A 241 -16.61 16.10 8.75
C CYS A 241 -18.11 16.40 8.86
N VAL A 242 -18.70 16.83 7.75
CA VAL A 242 -20.14 17.08 7.65
C VAL A 242 -20.78 16.06 6.75
N SER A 243 -22.00 15.62 7.08
CA SER A 243 -22.71 14.63 6.26
C SER A 243 -23.03 15.18 4.86
N CYS A 244 -22.86 14.33 3.85
CA CYS A 244 -23.15 14.63 2.44
C CYS A 244 -23.98 13.49 1.82
N GLY A 245 -24.53 13.74 0.64
CA GLY A 245 -25.15 12.70 -0.19
C GLY A 245 -26.64 12.45 0.07
N GLY A 246 -27.21 12.90 1.18
CA GLY A 246 -28.64 12.81 1.46
C GLY A 246 -29.46 13.95 0.84
N ASN A 247 -30.78 13.80 0.80
CA ASN A 247 -31.68 14.78 0.19
C ASN A 247 -31.53 16.17 0.81
N GLY A 248 -31.23 17.19 0.00
CA GLY A 248 -30.93 18.56 0.43
C GLY A 248 -29.55 18.76 1.08
N GLN A 249 -28.69 17.73 1.14
CA GLN A 249 -27.31 17.84 1.62
C GLN A 249 -26.36 18.16 0.46
N ALA A 250 -25.14 18.60 0.81
CA ALA A 250 -24.07 18.75 -0.17
C ALA A 250 -23.78 17.42 -0.88
N CYS A 251 -23.36 17.48 -2.13
CA CYS A 251 -22.91 16.29 -2.85
C CYS A 251 -21.60 15.76 -2.27
N CYS A 252 -21.47 14.43 -2.17
CA CYS A 252 -20.20 13.80 -1.85
C CYS A 252 -19.28 13.77 -3.07
N ALA A 253 -17.98 13.48 -2.86
CA ALA A 253 -17.03 13.26 -3.94
C ALA A 253 -17.47 12.16 -4.92
N GLY A 254 -18.25 11.17 -4.44
CA GLY A 254 -18.84 10.09 -5.24
C GLY A 254 -20.28 10.32 -5.71
N GLY A 255 -20.84 11.53 -5.53
CA GLY A 255 -22.23 11.85 -5.86
C GLY A 255 -23.18 11.77 -4.65
N CYS A 256 -24.45 11.46 -4.92
CA CYS A 256 -25.50 11.39 -3.91
C CYS A 256 -25.94 9.94 -3.65
N ASN A 257 -26.66 9.71 -2.55
CA ASN A 257 -27.25 8.40 -2.24
C ASN A 257 -28.25 7.98 -3.34
N ALA A 258 -28.56 6.69 -3.42
CA ALA A 258 -29.47 6.15 -4.42
C ALA A 258 -30.82 6.88 -4.46
N GLY A 259 -31.29 7.23 -5.67
CA GLY A 259 -32.51 8.03 -5.88
C GLY A 259 -32.30 9.54 -5.77
N LEU A 260 -31.05 10.00 -5.64
CA LEU A 260 -30.68 11.41 -5.63
C LEU A 260 -29.63 11.70 -6.71
N GLU A 261 -29.67 12.89 -7.28
CA GLU A 261 -28.67 13.40 -8.21
C GLU A 261 -28.10 14.73 -7.71
N CYS A 262 -26.81 14.95 -8.00
CA CYS A 262 -26.13 16.16 -7.63
C CYS A 262 -26.45 17.29 -8.62
N ASP A 263 -27.26 18.25 -8.19
CA ASP A 263 -27.55 19.48 -8.93
C ASP A 263 -27.03 20.69 -8.13
N ALA A 264 -26.22 21.53 -8.78
CA ALA A 264 -25.64 22.73 -8.17
C ALA A 264 -24.96 22.50 -6.79
N SER A 265 -24.31 21.34 -6.61
CA SER A 265 -23.67 20.89 -5.37
C SER A 265 -24.61 20.46 -4.24
N VAL A 266 -25.90 20.29 -4.52
CA VAL A 266 -26.92 19.78 -3.59
C VAL A 266 -27.53 18.49 -4.15
N CYS A 267 -27.82 17.53 -3.28
CA CYS A 267 -28.45 16.28 -3.66
C CYS A 267 -29.97 16.41 -3.71
N GLU A 268 -30.54 16.28 -4.90
CA GLU A 268 -31.97 16.41 -5.16
C GLU A 268 -32.57 15.09 -5.67
N PRO A 269 -33.87 14.83 -5.45
CA PRO A 269 -34.53 13.61 -5.92
C PRO A 269 -34.52 13.46 -7.44
N CYS A 270 -34.15 12.26 -7.92
CA CYS A 270 -34.19 11.88 -9.33
C CYS A 270 -34.93 10.56 -9.52
N GLY A 271 -35.40 10.32 -10.74
CA GLY A 271 -35.89 9.00 -11.16
C GLY A 271 -37.39 8.76 -10.98
N GLY A 272 -38.06 9.47 -10.07
CA GLY A 272 -39.49 9.35 -9.84
C GLY A 272 -40.37 10.06 -10.89
N GLU A 273 -41.68 9.83 -10.86
CA GLU A 273 -42.61 10.44 -11.83
C GLU A 273 -42.54 11.98 -11.79
N SER A 274 -42.29 12.61 -12.93
CA SER A 274 -42.08 14.07 -13.10
C SER A 274 -40.77 14.64 -12.49
N GLN A 275 -39.96 13.81 -11.82
CA GLN A 275 -38.62 14.19 -11.34
C GLN A 275 -37.61 14.23 -12.49
N PRO A 276 -36.46 14.91 -12.33
CA PRO A 276 -35.36 14.80 -13.28
C PRO A 276 -34.91 13.35 -13.42
N CYS A 277 -34.41 12.99 -14.60
CA CYS A 277 -33.81 11.68 -14.79
C CYS A 277 -32.50 11.58 -14.02
N CYS A 278 -32.24 10.41 -13.43
CA CYS A 278 -30.97 10.12 -12.79
C CYS A 278 -29.83 10.01 -13.84
N ALA A 279 -28.59 10.11 -13.37
CA ALA A 279 -27.37 9.89 -14.15
C ALA A 279 -27.50 8.69 -15.11
N GLY A 280 -27.20 8.91 -16.39
CA GLY A 280 -27.37 7.90 -17.44
C GLY A 280 -28.79 7.76 -17.98
N ASN A 281 -29.65 8.77 -17.80
CA ASN A 281 -31.08 8.77 -18.18
C ASN A 281 -31.90 7.71 -17.41
N GLY A 282 -31.50 7.40 -16.18
CA GLY A 282 -32.17 6.41 -15.33
C GLY A 282 -33.48 6.95 -14.75
N CYS A 283 -34.50 6.10 -14.68
CA CYS A 283 -35.75 6.35 -14.00
C CYS A 283 -36.18 5.12 -13.21
N ASP A 284 -37.09 5.29 -12.26
CA ASP A 284 -37.68 4.18 -11.52
C ASP A 284 -38.43 3.22 -12.47
N ALA A 285 -38.63 1.98 -11.99
CA ALA A 285 -39.28 0.94 -12.78
C ALA A 285 -40.66 1.40 -13.31
N GLY A 286 -40.86 1.31 -14.63
CA GLY A 286 -42.10 1.75 -15.28
C GLY A 286 -42.11 3.22 -15.68
N LEU A 287 -40.95 3.90 -15.65
CA LEU A 287 -40.76 5.24 -16.18
C LEU A 287 -39.62 5.23 -17.22
N GLY A 288 -39.68 6.14 -18.18
CA GLY A 288 -38.57 6.40 -19.10
C GLY A 288 -38.21 7.87 -19.11
N CYS A 289 -36.94 8.16 -19.38
CA CYS A 289 -36.42 9.52 -19.43
C CYS A 289 -36.77 10.20 -20.75
N LEU A 290 -37.58 11.25 -20.70
CA LEU A 290 -37.94 12.07 -21.86
C LEU A 290 -37.74 13.55 -21.53
N PHE A 291 -36.94 14.24 -22.33
CA PHE A 291 -36.57 15.66 -22.11
C PHE A 291 -36.04 15.94 -20.70
N GLY A 292 -35.25 15.01 -20.15
CA GLY A 292 -34.65 15.17 -18.81
C GLY A 292 -35.63 14.96 -17.65
N LYS A 293 -36.85 14.48 -17.91
CA LYS A 293 -37.82 14.09 -16.87
C LYS A 293 -38.27 12.64 -17.02
N CYS A 294 -38.53 11.99 -15.89
CA CYS A 294 -39.06 10.63 -15.87
C CYS A 294 -40.58 10.66 -16.08
N VAL A 295 -41.03 10.02 -17.16
CA VAL A 295 -42.43 9.99 -17.60
C VAL A 295 -42.86 8.57 -17.96
N CYS A 296 -44.16 8.33 -17.97
CA CYS A 296 -44.77 7.11 -18.48
C CYS A 296 -45.98 7.46 -19.36
N GLY A 297 -46.54 6.46 -20.03
CA GLY A 297 -47.82 6.60 -20.72
C GLY A 297 -47.73 7.23 -22.12
N VAL A 298 -46.56 7.63 -22.60
CA VAL A 298 -46.37 8.19 -23.95
C VAL A 298 -45.89 7.11 -24.93
N GLY A 299 -46.15 7.30 -26.22
CA GLY A 299 -45.80 6.31 -27.25
C GLY A 299 -44.30 5.94 -27.23
N GLY A 300 -44.00 4.65 -27.14
CA GLY A 300 -42.65 4.10 -27.02
C GLY A 300 -42.12 4.01 -25.58
N PHE A 301 -42.83 4.52 -24.59
CA PHE A 301 -42.41 4.54 -23.17
C PHE A 301 -43.21 3.55 -22.32
N PRO A 302 -42.76 3.25 -21.08
CA PRO A 302 -43.47 2.30 -20.22
C PRO A 302 -44.88 2.76 -19.84
N CYS A 303 -45.76 1.81 -19.52
CA CYS A 303 -47.13 2.10 -19.10
C CYS A 303 -47.22 2.59 -17.65
N CYS A 304 -47.96 3.67 -17.41
CA CYS A 304 -48.21 4.17 -16.06
C CYS A 304 -49.03 3.15 -15.25
N GLY A 305 -48.58 2.80 -14.04
CA GLY A 305 -49.27 1.81 -13.20
C GLY A 305 -49.44 0.44 -13.88
N GLY A 306 -48.57 0.10 -14.84
CA GLY A 306 -48.57 -1.18 -15.56
C GLY A 306 -49.62 -1.35 -16.66
N SER A 307 -50.54 -0.38 -16.86
CA SER A 307 -51.59 -0.49 -17.89
C SER A 307 -52.05 0.85 -18.48
N GLY A 308 -51.73 1.96 -17.86
CA GLY A 308 -52.13 3.30 -18.29
C GLY A 308 -51.26 3.83 -19.41
N CYS A 309 -51.89 4.29 -20.48
CA CYS A 309 -51.25 5.03 -21.57
C CYS A 309 -52.13 6.21 -21.98
N LEU A 310 -51.49 7.29 -22.43
CA LEU A 310 -52.16 8.45 -23.00
C LEU A 310 -52.70 8.10 -24.38
N SER A 311 -53.92 8.52 -24.69
CA SER A 311 -54.49 8.34 -26.02
C SER A 311 -53.64 9.07 -27.07
N PRO A 312 -53.37 8.49 -28.25
CA PRO A 312 -53.97 7.28 -28.84
C PRO A 312 -53.10 6.01 -28.66
N THR A 313 -52.46 5.82 -27.52
CA THR A 313 -51.62 4.63 -27.26
C THR A 313 -52.28 3.67 -26.28
N VAL A 314 -51.92 2.38 -26.36
CA VAL A 314 -52.40 1.31 -25.47
C VAL A 314 -51.22 0.53 -24.90
N CYS A 315 -51.36 0.04 -23.67
CA CYS A 315 -50.32 -0.72 -23.02
C CYS A 315 -50.24 -2.14 -23.58
N GLN A 316 -49.13 -2.49 -24.21
CA GLN A 316 -48.88 -3.84 -24.73
C GLN A 316 -47.47 -4.29 -24.33
N GLY A 317 -47.38 -5.38 -23.55
CA GLY A 317 -46.09 -5.90 -23.09
C GLY A 317 -45.30 -4.94 -22.19
N GLY A 318 -45.99 -4.04 -21.48
CA GLY A 318 -45.38 -3.05 -20.57
C GLY A 318 -44.98 -1.72 -21.22
N THR A 319 -45.12 -1.59 -22.55
CA THR A 319 -44.82 -0.37 -23.31
C THR A 319 -46.08 0.18 -23.97
N CYS A 320 -46.22 1.50 -24.01
CA CYS A 320 -47.27 2.18 -24.74
C CYS A 320 -46.96 2.15 -26.23
N VAL A 321 -47.81 1.49 -27.00
CA VAL A 321 -47.71 1.40 -28.46
C VAL A 321 -48.91 2.09 -29.09
N ASP A 322 -48.71 2.65 -30.29
CA ASP A 322 -49.81 3.21 -31.07
C ASP A 322 -50.86 2.13 -31.31
N CYS A 323 -52.11 2.45 -30.97
CA CYS A 323 -53.20 1.53 -31.21
C CYS A 323 -53.79 1.70 -32.60
N THR A 324 -54.26 0.60 -33.18
CA THR A 324 -54.90 0.64 -34.49
C THR A 324 -56.32 1.20 -34.36
N PRO A 325 -56.68 2.30 -35.05
CA PRO A 325 -58.01 2.89 -34.92
C PRO A 325 -59.07 2.00 -35.58
N LYS A 326 -60.35 2.27 -35.25
CA LYS A 326 -61.50 1.54 -35.79
C LYS A 326 -61.45 1.43 -37.33
N ARG A 327 -61.73 0.25 -37.87
CA ARG A 327 -61.76 -0.05 -39.32
C ARG A 327 -60.39 -0.03 -40.03
N GLN A 328 -59.28 -0.09 -39.31
CA GLN A 328 -57.96 -0.32 -39.90
C GLN A 328 -57.55 -1.81 -39.80
N PRO A 329 -56.74 -2.33 -40.75
CA PRO A 329 -56.23 -3.71 -40.72
C PRO A 329 -55.41 -3.99 -39.45
N CYS A 330 -55.64 -5.14 -38.81
CA CYS A 330 -54.89 -5.59 -37.63
C CYS A 330 -54.24 -6.95 -37.91
N SER A 331 -52.90 -7.03 -37.83
CA SER A 331 -52.15 -8.27 -38.09
C SER A 331 -51.67 -8.95 -36.80
N ALA A 332 -51.34 -8.16 -35.77
CA ALA A 332 -50.95 -8.60 -34.41
C ALA A 332 -50.98 -7.47 -33.35
N GLN A 333 -51.56 -6.31 -33.68
CA GLN A 333 -51.55 -5.10 -32.85
C GLN A 333 -52.86 -4.90 -32.10
N THR A 334 -52.78 -4.29 -30.92
CA THR A 334 -53.93 -4.00 -30.07
C THR A 334 -54.74 -2.84 -30.67
N CYS A 335 -56.00 -3.09 -30.96
CA CYS A 335 -56.94 -2.06 -31.38
C CYS A 335 -57.14 -1.04 -30.26
N CYS A 336 -57.40 0.23 -30.60
CA CYS A 336 -57.69 1.23 -29.57
C CYS A 336 -58.87 0.78 -28.72
N SER A 337 -58.79 0.87 -27.38
CA SER A 337 -59.95 0.56 -26.53
C SER A 337 -61.16 1.42 -26.94
N PRO A 338 -62.40 0.88 -27.02
CA PRO A 338 -62.86 -0.46 -26.63
C PRO A 338 -62.93 -1.47 -27.80
N TYR A 339 -62.09 -1.30 -28.84
CA TYR A 339 -62.11 -2.14 -30.03
C TYR A 339 -61.25 -3.41 -29.83
N VAL A 340 -61.66 -4.52 -30.44
CA VAL A 340 -60.97 -5.81 -30.52
C VAL A 340 -60.70 -6.18 -31.97
N CYS A 341 -59.61 -6.91 -32.24
CA CYS A 341 -59.24 -7.33 -33.59
C CYS A 341 -60.14 -8.50 -34.03
N GLY A 342 -60.98 -8.26 -35.04
CA GLY A 342 -61.98 -9.19 -35.56
C GLY A 342 -61.69 -9.66 -36.97
N THR A 343 -62.08 -10.90 -37.31
CA THR A 343 -61.90 -11.46 -38.66
C THR A 343 -63.08 -11.09 -39.57
N THR A 344 -62.79 -10.57 -40.77
CA THR A 344 -63.75 -10.32 -41.85
C THR A 344 -63.39 -11.14 -43.09
N SER A 345 -64.25 -11.12 -44.11
CA SER A 345 -63.99 -11.78 -45.40
C SER A 345 -62.82 -11.18 -46.19
N LEU A 346 -62.36 -9.98 -45.84
CA LEU A 346 -61.25 -9.27 -46.50
C LEU A 346 -59.95 -9.25 -45.66
N GLY A 347 -59.97 -9.81 -44.45
CA GLY A 347 -58.86 -9.77 -43.51
C GLY A 347 -59.28 -9.37 -42.09
N LYS A 348 -58.32 -9.25 -41.18
CA LYS A 348 -58.58 -8.85 -39.79
C LYS A 348 -58.59 -7.32 -39.65
N ILE A 349 -59.59 -6.74 -38.97
CA ILE A 349 -59.72 -5.29 -38.71
C ILE A 349 -60.17 -5.00 -37.27
N CYS A 350 -59.94 -3.78 -36.77
CA CYS A 350 -60.37 -3.34 -35.44
C CYS A 350 -61.87 -2.99 -35.36
N CYS A 351 -62.61 -3.69 -34.48
CA CYS A 351 -64.06 -3.61 -34.31
C CYS A 351 -64.51 -3.48 -32.85
N GLY A 352 -65.72 -2.97 -32.55
CA GLY A 352 -66.20 -2.80 -31.17
C GLY A 352 -66.26 -4.11 -30.37
N ASN A 353 -66.29 -4.01 -29.03
CA ASN A 353 -66.23 -5.11 -28.04
C ASN A 353 -67.35 -6.18 -28.11
N TRP A 354 -68.16 -6.18 -29.17
CA TRP A 354 -69.35 -7.00 -29.32
C TRP A 354 -69.22 -7.89 -30.55
N GLY A 355 -68.40 -8.94 -30.46
CA GLY A 355 -68.40 -10.12 -31.35
C GLY A 355 -68.23 -9.84 -32.85
N ALA A 356 -67.00 -9.94 -33.35
CA ALA A 356 -66.74 -9.98 -34.78
C ALA A 356 -67.21 -11.30 -35.38
N SER A 357 -68.46 -11.35 -35.84
CA SER A 357 -68.91 -12.41 -36.73
C SER A 357 -69.90 -11.82 -37.75
N CYS A 358 -69.33 -11.54 -38.93
CA CYS A 358 -69.96 -11.45 -40.27
C CYS A 358 -70.26 -10.01 -40.83
N VAL A 359 -69.36 -9.45 -41.66
CA VAL A 359 -69.25 -9.28 -43.15
C VAL A 359 -70.01 -8.08 -43.77
N ASP A 360 -69.33 -6.96 -44.08
CA ASP A 360 -68.84 -6.43 -45.39
C ASP A 360 -67.92 -5.21 -45.09
N SER A 361 -67.11 -4.81 -46.06
CA SER A 361 -65.90 -3.96 -46.14
C SER A 361 -65.71 -2.75 -45.22
N LYS A 362 -66.70 -2.33 -44.42
CA LYS A 362 -66.53 -1.20 -43.48
C LYS A 362 -67.24 -1.33 -42.13
N GLU A 363 -68.14 -2.27 -41.84
CA GLU A 363 -68.99 -2.19 -40.63
C GLU A 363 -68.74 -3.28 -39.57
N CYS A 364 -68.77 -2.89 -38.30
CA CYS A 364 -68.64 -3.78 -37.14
C CYS A 364 -70.02 -3.90 -36.47
N CYS A 365 -70.71 -5.04 -36.63
CA CYS A 365 -72.02 -5.28 -36.00
C CYS A 365 -71.86 -5.62 -34.50
N GLY A 366 -72.88 -5.34 -33.68
CA GLY A 366 -72.92 -5.74 -32.26
C GLY A 366 -73.73 -7.02 -32.02
N SER A 367 -73.78 -7.51 -30.78
CA SER A 367 -74.55 -8.70 -30.40
C SER A 367 -76.07 -8.52 -30.64
N GLY A 368 -76.70 -9.47 -31.36
CA GLY A 368 -78.13 -9.45 -31.68
C GLY A 368 -78.49 -9.06 -33.13
N TRP A 369 -77.49 -9.00 -34.01
CA TRP A 369 -77.61 -8.64 -35.43
C TRP A 369 -77.19 -9.85 -36.29
N CYS A 370 -77.91 -10.16 -37.37
CA CYS A 370 -77.51 -11.23 -38.32
C CYS A 370 -77.15 -10.65 -39.68
N CYS A 371 -76.37 -11.42 -40.45
CA CYS A 371 -76.10 -11.12 -41.85
C CYS A 371 -77.32 -11.42 -42.72
N ASP A 372 -77.85 -10.37 -43.35
CA ASP A 372 -78.79 -10.52 -44.47
C ASP A 372 -77.98 -10.87 -45.73
N VAL A 373 -78.33 -11.97 -46.42
CA VAL A 373 -77.64 -12.48 -47.63
C VAL A 373 -78.37 -12.08 -48.93
N GLY A 374 -79.28 -11.11 -48.85
CA GLY A 374 -80.05 -10.64 -49.99
C GLY A 374 -79.28 -9.69 -50.91
N GLY A 375 -78.64 -10.25 -51.94
CA GLY A 375 -78.18 -9.51 -53.13
C GLY A 375 -76.89 -8.70 -52.94
N GLY A 376 -75.74 -9.36 -53.08
CA GLY A 376 -74.43 -8.72 -53.32
C GLY A 376 -73.75 -8.08 -52.11
N ASP A 377 -74.46 -7.26 -51.32
CA ASP A 377 -73.89 -6.47 -50.23
C ASP A 377 -74.43 -6.93 -48.86
N LYS A 378 -73.55 -7.38 -47.97
CA LYS A 378 -73.96 -7.84 -46.62
C LYS A 378 -73.98 -6.65 -45.65
N ARG A 379 -75.09 -6.40 -44.95
CA ARG A 379 -75.23 -5.30 -43.96
C ARG A 379 -75.70 -5.80 -42.60
N CYS A 380 -75.32 -5.09 -41.54
CA CYS A 380 -75.82 -5.33 -40.18
C CYS A 380 -77.31 -4.91 -40.09
N ARG A 381 -78.24 -5.78 -39.64
CA ARG A 381 -79.63 -5.42 -39.28
C ARG A 381 -80.00 -5.80 -37.83
N ASN A 382 -80.70 -4.92 -37.08
CA ASN A 382 -81.03 -5.12 -35.66
C ASN A 382 -82.29 -6.00 -35.48
N GLN A 383 -82.21 -6.96 -34.55
CA GLN A 383 -83.30 -7.70 -33.87
C GLN A 383 -84.45 -8.21 -34.74
N ASN A 384 -84.25 -9.41 -35.31
CA ASN A 384 -85.18 -10.55 -35.46
C ASN A 384 -84.84 -11.31 -36.74
N CYS A 385 -83.93 -12.28 -36.61
CA CYS A 385 -83.54 -13.14 -37.71
C CYS A 385 -84.35 -14.43 -37.66
N THR A 386 -85.26 -14.55 -38.61
CA THR A 386 -85.86 -15.79 -39.08
C THR A 386 -85.64 -15.86 -40.58
#